data_AF-A0A0R3QGW2-F1
#
_entry.id   AF-A0A0R3QGW2-F1
#
_cell.length_a   1.000
_cell.length_b   1.000
_cell.length_c   1.000
_cell.angle_alpha   90.00
_cell.angle_beta   90.00
_cell.angle_gamma   90.00
#
_symmetry.space_group_name_H-M   'P 1'
#
loop_
_entity.id
_entity.type
_entity.pdbx_description
1 polymer ?
#
loop_
_entity_poly.entity_id
_entity_poly.type
_entity_poly.pdbx_seq_one_letter_code
_entity_poly.pdbx_strand_id
1 'polypeptide(L)'
;LFADDKLLLQELITANDILKQPLDLSTNQKHFNELSLMDVVRMTDLALRRIINMAKELTFFKSLSSKDQISVLKGSCSELLILRGVMVFDQKKHAWNTSVIQV
;
A
#
# COMPACT_ATOMS: atom_id res chain seq x y z
N LEU A 1 8.58 8.40 23.91
CA LEU A 1 8.62 9.26 22.70
C LEU A 1 8.65 10.70 23.15
N PHE A 2 9.53 11.51 22.57
CA PHE A 2 9.46 12.96 22.74
C PHE A 2 8.18 13.48 22.07
N ALA A 3 7.75 14.71 22.39
CA ALA A 3 6.53 15.29 21.83
C ALA A 3 6.57 15.32 20.30
N ASP A 4 7.73 15.65 19.73
CA ASP A 4 7.96 15.71 18.28
C ASP A 4 7.87 14.33 17.61
N ASP A 5 8.46 13.29 18.22
CA ASP A 5 8.35 11.92 17.73
C ASP A 5 6.88 11.46 17.67
N LYS A 6 6.07 11.90 18.64
CA LYS A 6 4.65 11.53 18.70
C LYS A 6 3.87 12.16 17.54
N LEU A 7 4.24 13.38 17.13
CA LEU A 7 3.65 14.04 15.97
C LEU A 7 4.04 13.35 14.67
N LEU A 8 5.32 13.00 14.50
CA LEU A 8 5.80 12.25 13.33
C LEU A 8 5.14 10.88 13.22
N LEU A 9 4.98 10.18 14.34
CA LEU A 9 4.29 8.90 14.37
C LEU A 9 2.81 9.05 14.00
N GLN A 10 2.14 10.08 14.52
CA GLN A 10 0.73 10.33 14.23
C GLN A 10 0.51 10.65 12.74
N GLU A 11 1.41 11.44 12.15
CA GLU A 11 1.42 11.71 10.71
C GLU A 11 1.52 10.41 9.91
N LEU A 12 2.51 9.56 10.23
CA LEU A 12 2.71 8.28 9.55
C LEU A 12 1.49 7.37 9.65
N ILE A 13 0.89 7.27 10.84
CA ILE A 13 -0.33 6.46 11.06
C ILE A 13 -1.46 6.96 10.16
N THR A 14 -1.68 8.28 10.16
CA THR A 14 -2.77 8.91 9.39
C THR A 14 -2.57 8.74 7.90
N ALA A 15 -1.36 9.00 7.38
CA ALA A 15 -1.05 8.83 5.97
C ALA A 15 -1.21 7.37 5.51
N ASN A 16 -0.83 6.42 6.36
CA ASN A 16 -0.87 4.98 6.08
C ASN A 16 -2.29 4.40 5.99
N ASP A 17 -3.32 5.10 6.46
CA ASP A 17 -4.70 4.57 6.50
C ASP A 17 -5.24 4.19 5.12
N ILE A 18 -4.86 4.90 4.05
CA ILE A 18 -5.28 4.55 2.69
C ILE A 18 -4.78 3.16 2.26
N LEU A 19 -3.63 2.70 2.80
CA LEU A 19 -3.06 1.40 2.48
C LEU A 19 -3.83 0.23 3.11
N LYS A 20 -4.65 0.52 4.14
CA LYS A 20 -5.47 -0.44 4.87
C LYS A 20 -6.86 -0.67 4.26
N GLN A 21 -7.24 0.10 3.26
CA GLN A 21 -8.55 -0.02 2.62
C GLN A 21 -8.65 -1.30 1.77
N PRO A 22 -9.83 -1.94 1.65
CA PRO A 22 -10.00 -3.16 0.85
C PRO A 22 -9.56 -2.95 -0.59
N LEU A 23 -8.87 -3.93 -1.18
CA LEU A 23 -8.81 -4.02 -2.64
C LEU A 23 -10.19 -4.51 -3.07
N ASP A 24 -11.04 -3.61 -3.57
CA ASP A 24 -12.37 -3.98 -4.07
C ASP A 24 -12.20 -4.78 -5.36
N LEU A 25 -12.11 -6.11 -5.20
CA LEU A 25 -12.08 -7.07 -6.28
C LEU A 25 -13.51 -7.44 -6.62
N SER A 26 -14.27 -6.48 -7.16
CA SER A 26 -15.59 -6.71 -7.76
C SER A 26 -15.47 -7.48 -9.08
N THR A 27 -14.66 -8.53 -9.13
CA THR A 27 -14.65 -9.49 -10.21
C THR A 27 -15.71 -10.54 -9.90
N ASN A 28 -16.62 -10.74 -10.84
CA ASN A 28 -17.70 -11.72 -10.76
C ASN A 28 -17.21 -13.04 -10.15
N GLN A 29 -17.54 -13.24 -8.87
CA GLN A 29 -17.14 -14.37 -8.00
C GLN A 29 -17.77 -15.68 -8.48
N LYS A 30 -17.39 -16.16 -9.67
CA LYS A 30 -17.83 -17.47 -10.19
C LYS A 30 -16.71 -18.50 -10.32
N HIS A 31 -15.46 -18.16 -10.06
CA HIS A 31 -14.37 -19.13 -9.95
C HIS A 31 -13.49 -18.82 -8.74
N PHE A 32 -13.73 -19.55 -7.65
CA PHE A 32 -13.12 -19.34 -6.34
C PHE A 32 -11.62 -19.71 -6.25
N ASN A 33 -10.98 -20.19 -7.32
CA ASN A 33 -9.72 -20.92 -7.18
C ASN A 33 -8.49 -20.36 -7.91
N GLU A 34 -8.60 -19.33 -8.76
CA GLU A 34 -7.40 -18.81 -9.45
C GLU A 34 -7.50 -17.32 -9.75
N LEU A 35 -6.56 -16.53 -9.24
CA LEU A 35 -6.35 -15.15 -9.67
C LEU A 35 -5.74 -15.18 -11.08
N SER A 36 -6.36 -14.48 -12.02
CA SER A 36 -5.72 -14.29 -13.32
C SER A 36 -4.55 -13.30 -13.21
N LEU A 37 -3.61 -13.35 -14.15
CA LEU A 37 -2.55 -12.34 -14.26
C LEU A 37 -3.13 -10.91 -14.33
N MET A 38 -4.28 -10.75 -15.00
CA MET A 38 -4.95 -9.45 -15.12
C MET A 38 -5.50 -8.96 -13.78
N ASP A 39 -5.93 -9.86 -12.91
CA ASP A 39 -6.36 -9.50 -11.55
C ASP A 39 -5.16 -9.05 -10.72
N VAL A 40 -4.03 -9.74 -10.82
CA VAL A 40 -2.78 -9.32 -10.17
C VAL A 40 -2.34 -7.94 -10.65
N VAL A 41 -2.35 -7.68 -11.97
CA VAL A 41 -2.02 -6.37 -12.53
C VAL A 41 -2.94 -5.27 -11.99
N ARG A 42 -4.26 -5.53 -11.92
CA ARG A 42 -5.24 -4.58 -11.37
C ARG A 42 -5.01 -4.31 -9.88
N MET A 43 -4.71 -5.35 -9.10
CA MET A 43 -4.37 -5.25 -7.69
C MET A 43 -3.11 -4.40 -7.49
N THR A 44 -2.07 -4.65 -8.28
CA THR A 44 -0.80 -3.90 -8.22
C THR A 44 -0.99 -2.44 -8.61
N ASP A 45 -1.77 -2.12 -9.66
CA ASP A 45 -2.07 -0.73 -10.03
C ASP A 45 -2.76 0.03 -8.89
N LEU A 46 -3.78 -0.58 -8.26
CA LEU A 46 -4.47 0.03 -7.14
C LEU A 46 -3.55 0.21 -5.92
N ALA A 47 -2.73 -0.80 -5.59
CA ALA A 47 -1.76 -0.70 -4.50
C ALA A 47 -0.73 0.41 -4.73
N LEU A 48 -0.20 0.55 -5.96
CA LEU A 48 0.73 1.61 -6.33
C LEU A 48 0.08 2.99 -6.18
N ARG A 49 -1.15 3.18 -6.66
CA ARG A 49 -1.89 4.46 -6.49
C ARG A 49 -2.03 4.84 -5.02
N ARG A 50 -2.32 3.87 -4.16
CA ARG A 50 -2.44 4.12 -2.71
C ARG A 50 -1.10 4.44 -2.06
N ILE A 51 0.00 3.80 -2.47
CA ILE A 51 1.36 4.15 -2.02
C ILE A 51 1.70 5.59 -2.42
N ILE A 52 1.40 5.97 -3.66
CA ILE A 52 1.62 7.33 -4.16
C ILE A 52 0.81 8.34 -3.35
N ASN A 53 -0.47 8.04 -3.07
CA ASN A 53 -1.33 8.91 -2.29
C ASN A 53 -0.88 9.03 -0.82
N MET A 54 -0.49 7.92 -0.18
CA MET A 54 0.10 7.95 1.17
C MET A 54 1.35 8.83 1.19
N ALA A 55 2.28 8.63 0.26
CA ALA A 55 3.52 9.43 0.20
C ALA A 55 3.22 10.92 0.05
N LYS A 56 2.23 11.26 -0.79
CA LYS A 56 1.75 12.64 -0.96
C LYS A 56 1.18 13.26 0.30
N GLU A 57 0.79 12.49 1.32
CA GLU A 57 0.31 13.04 2.60
C GLU A 57 1.43 13.43 3.56
N LEU A 58 2.64 12.90 3.38
CA LEU A 58 3.79 13.17 4.25
C LEU A 58 4.35 14.57 4.02
N THR A 59 4.48 15.34 5.10
CA THR A 59 4.95 16.73 5.13
C THR A 59 6.32 16.88 4.49
N PHE A 60 7.26 15.98 4.82
CA PHE A 60 8.60 16.00 4.21
C PHE A 60 8.55 15.74 2.70
N PHE A 61 7.71 14.79 2.26
CA PHE A 61 7.57 14.48 0.84
C PHE A 61 6.94 15.64 0.06
N LYS A 62 5.95 16.34 0.65
CA LYS A 62 5.34 17.55 0.09
C LYS A 62 6.37 18.67 -0.14
N SER A 63 7.43 18.72 0.66
CA SER A 63 8.49 19.73 0.56
C SER A 63 9.50 19.49 -0.57
N LEU A 64 9.53 18.27 -1.14
CA LEU A 64 10.43 17.90 -2.24
C LEU A 64 9.97 18.52 -3.56
N SER A 65 10.92 18.70 -4.49
CA SER A 65 10.59 19.07 -5.86
C SER A 65 9.77 17.97 -6.56
N SER A 66 8.93 18.32 -7.54
CA SER A 66 8.16 17.30 -8.28
C SER A 66 9.05 16.26 -8.95
N LYS A 67 10.25 16.65 -9.40
CA LYS A 67 11.25 15.74 -9.96
C LYS A 67 11.73 14.72 -8.91
N ASP A 68 12.01 15.18 -7.70
CA ASP A 68 12.49 14.32 -6.62
C ASP A 68 11.37 13.43 -6.07
N GLN A 69 10.14 13.94 -5.96
CA GLN A 69 8.97 13.13 -5.62
C GLN A 69 8.80 11.95 -6.60
N ILE A 70 8.92 12.20 -7.91
CA ILE A 70 8.86 11.15 -8.94
C ILE A 70 10.03 10.18 -8.80
N SER A 71 11.25 10.69 -8.58
CA SER A 71 12.45 9.87 -8.42
C SER A 71 12.33 8.92 -7.23
N VAL A 72 11.93 9.43 -6.07
CA VAL A 72 11.71 8.66 -4.85
C VAL A 72 10.64 7.60 -5.06
N LEU A 73 9.50 7.95 -5.65
CA LEU A 73 8.42 7.00 -5.90
C LEU A 73 8.85 5.89 -6.87
N LYS A 74 9.58 6.22 -7.94
CA LYS A 74 10.09 5.22 -8.90
C LYS A 74 11.10 4.26 -8.26
N GLY A 75 11.94 4.74 -7.34
CA GLY A 75 12.94 3.92 -6.66
C GLY A 75 12.36 3.03 -5.56
N SER A 76 11.34 3.50 -4.83
CA SER A 76 10.89 2.87 -3.59
C SER A 76 9.56 2.10 -3.68
N CYS A 77 8.73 2.33 -4.70
CA CYS A 77 7.37 1.77 -4.71
C CYS A 77 7.35 0.22 -4.76
N SER A 78 8.29 -0.41 -5.46
CA SER A 78 8.42 -1.87 -5.51
C SER A 78 8.80 -2.45 -4.15
N GLU A 79 9.68 -1.78 -3.40
CA GLU A 79 10.08 -2.22 -2.06
C GLU A 79 8.90 -2.13 -1.08
N LEU A 80 8.13 -1.03 -1.16
CA LEU A 80 6.91 -0.85 -0.38
C LEU A 80 5.85 -1.89 -0.73
N LEU A 81 5.69 -2.24 -2.01
CA LEU A 81 4.79 -3.33 -2.43
C LEU A 81 5.19 -4.67 -1.83
N ILE A 82 6.49 -5.01 -1.83
CA ILE A 82 6.99 -6.25 -1.22
C ILE A 82 6.72 -6.26 0.29
N LEU A 83 7.07 -5.17 0.98
CA LEU A 83 6.82 -5.03 2.42
C LEU A 83 5.33 -5.22 2.74
N ARG A 84 4.44 -4.58 1.99
CA ARG A 84 2.98 -4.74 2.15
C ARG A 84 2.54 -6.17 1.89
N GLY A 85 3.09 -6.83 0.88
CA GLY A 85 2.84 -8.24 0.60
C GLY A 85 3.20 -9.13 1.78
N VAL A 86 4.35 -8.91 2.41
CA VAL A 86 4.78 -9.66 3.61
C VAL A 86 3.85 -9.40 4.80
N MET A 87 3.44 -8.16 5.03
CA MET A 87 2.56 -7.79 6.15
C MET A 87 1.19 -8.48 6.13
N VAL A 88 0.69 -8.86 4.94
CA VAL A 88 -0.61 -9.51 4.77
C VAL A 88 -0.52 -10.99 4.39
N PHE A 89 0.69 -11.57 4.39
CA PHE A 89 0.89 -12.97 4.05
C PHE A 89 0.51 -13.90 5.22
N ASP A 90 -0.40 -14.85 4.96
CA ASP A 90 -0.74 -15.91 5.90
C ASP A 90 0.15 -17.13 5.63
N GLN A 91 1.14 -17.32 6.50
CA GLN A 91 2.09 -18.43 6.38
C GLN A 91 1.43 -19.81 6.44
N LYS A 92 0.32 -19.98 7.18
CA LYS A 92 -0.35 -21.28 7.32
C LYS A 92 -1.11 -21.65 6.06
N LYS A 93 -1.72 -20.65 5.40
CA LYS A 93 -2.46 -20.82 4.16
C LYS A 93 -1.58 -20.73 2.92
N HIS A 94 -0.33 -20.32 3.08
CA HIS A 94 0.59 -19.99 1.97
C HIS A 94 -0.04 -19.02 0.96
N ALA A 95 -0.80 -18.04 1.46
CA ALA A 95 -1.57 -17.12 0.63
C ALA A 95 -1.64 -15.73 1.27
N TRP A 96 -1.80 -14.69 0.46
CA TRP A 96 -2.10 -13.35 0.97
C TRP A 96 -3.52 -13.29 1.50
N ASN A 97 -3.68 -12.71 2.68
CA ASN A 97 -4.96 -12.47 3.29
C ASN A 97 -5.61 -11.23 2.65
N THR A 98 -6.48 -11.48 1.66
CA THR A 98 -7.24 -10.45 0.95
C THR A 98 -8.24 -9.71 1.84
N SER A 99 -8.65 -10.32 2.96
CA SER A 99 -9.51 -9.73 4.00
C SER A 99 -8.78 -8.84 5.01
N VAL A 100 -7.44 -8.92 5.12
CA VAL A 100 -6.62 -8.06 6.03
C VAL A 100 -6.10 -6.81 5.31
N ILE A 101 -6.47 -6.65 4.05
CA ILE A 101 -6.51 -5.33 3.41
C ILE A 101 -7.72 -4.52 3.95
N GLN A 102 -8.20 -4.77 5.18
CA GLN A 102 -9.34 -4.12 5.81
C GLN A 102 -9.14 -3.88 7.33
N VAL A 103 -7.91 -3.66 7.79
CA VAL A 103 -7.65 -3.35 9.23
C VAL A 103 -7.02 -1.99 9.38
#